data_AF-A0A1G5ADL1-F1
#
_entry.id   AF-A0A1G5ADL1-F1
#
_cell.length_a   1.000
_cell.length_b   1.000
_cell.length_c   1.000
_cell.angle_alpha   90.00
_cell.angle_beta   90.00
_cell.angle_gamma   90.00
#
_symmetry.space_group_name_H-M   'P 1'
#
loop_
_entity.id
_entity.type
_entity.pdbx_description
1 polymer ?
#
loop_
_entity_poly.entity_id
_entity_poly.type
_entity_poly.pdbx_seq_one_letter_code
_entity_poly.pdbx_strand_id
1 'polypeptide(L)'
;MLGINSAYNVVGQPNGLTFSENKVAKEIKLQGGNEALAKNYASEKAAKRAGVIECETCANRKYQDGSDENVSFKSAQHVSPEAAGARVRGHEQEHVNNAYDKAAKEGGKVINASVAIHTAICPECGRTYVSGGTTTTQIKYPNEDNPYQKSRKAADEGALAGMNFDAKL
;
A
#
# COMPACT_ATOMS: atom_id res chain seq x y z
N MET A 1 35.01 42.31 62.98
CA MET A 1 35.87 41.49 62.10
C MET A 1 34.90 40.64 61.29
N LEU A 2 34.69 40.91 59.99
CA LEU A 2 35.56 40.55 58.86
C LEU A 2 35.82 39.03 58.83
N GLY A 3 35.33 38.25 57.85
CA GLY A 3 34.43 38.58 56.72
C GLY A 3 34.19 37.37 55.78
N ILE A 4 33.51 37.60 54.65
CA ILE A 4 33.66 36.94 53.32
C ILE A 4 34.26 35.51 53.30
N ASN A 5 33.61 34.41 52.88
CA ASN A 5 32.81 34.15 51.67
C ASN A 5 32.21 32.71 51.80
N SER A 6 31.37 32.13 50.93
CA SER A 6 30.81 32.52 49.61
C SER A 6 29.41 31.89 49.42
N ALA A 7 28.76 32.15 48.28
CA ALA A 7 27.75 31.25 47.67
C ALA A 7 28.42 30.30 46.65
N TYR A 8 27.73 29.20 46.27
CA TYR A 8 27.38 28.89 44.88
C TYR A 8 26.29 27.80 44.79
N ASN A 9 25.35 28.00 43.86
CA ASN A 9 24.20 27.12 43.64
C ASN A 9 24.61 25.76 43.05
N VAL A 10 23.84 24.72 43.39
CA VAL A 10 23.82 23.46 42.62
C VAL A 10 23.11 23.71 41.29
N VAL A 11 23.87 24.17 40.29
CA VAL A 11 23.41 24.29 38.90
C VAL A 11 23.63 22.94 38.20
N GLY A 12 22.61 22.47 37.49
CA GLY A 12 22.62 21.12 36.91
C GLY A 12 23.69 20.91 35.83
N GLN A 13 24.26 19.71 35.80
CA GLN A 13 25.06 19.21 34.70
C GLN A 13 24.23 18.21 33.88
N PRO A 14 23.75 18.56 32.67
CA PRO A 14 23.53 17.54 31.66
C PRO A 14 24.91 16.99 31.27
N ASN A 15 25.11 15.68 31.42
CA ASN A 15 26.38 15.04 31.09
C ASN A 15 26.79 15.34 29.64
N GLY A 16 27.90 16.06 29.49
CA GLY A 16 28.42 16.49 28.20
C GLY A 16 29.00 15.32 27.41
N LEU A 17 28.13 14.58 26.72
CA LEU A 17 28.53 13.88 25.51
C LEU A 17 28.97 14.95 24.51
N THR A 18 30.28 15.01 24.24
CA THR A 18 30.85 15.85 23.20
C THR A 18 30.22 15.46 21.87
N PHE A 19 29.39 16.35 21.31
CA PHE A 19 28.87 16.19 19.96
C PHE A 19 30.02 16.37 18.96
N SER A 20 30.81 15.30 18.76
CA SER A 20 31.32 14.99 17.43
C SER A 20 30.14 15.11 16.48
N GLU A 21 30.28 15.90 15.40
CA GLU A 21 29.15 16.27 14.53
C GLU A 21 28.37 15.03 14.11
N ASN A 22 27.22 14.80 14.76
CA ASN A 22 26.47 13.58 14.53
C ASN A 22 26.07 13.57 13.05
N LYS A 23 26.38 12.48 12.34
CA LYS A 23 26.10 12.32 10.90
C LYS A 23 24.67 12.79 10.54
N VAL A 24 23.71 12.51 11.42
CA VAL A 24 22.31 12.95 11.34
C VAL A 24 22.17 14.47 11.32
N ALA A 25 22.85 15.19 12.23
CA ALA A 25 22.80 16.64 12.32
C ALA A 25 23.50 17.33 11.14
N LYS A 26 24.57 16.74 10.61
CA LYS A 26 25.22 17.23 9.39
C LYS A 26 24.30 17.10 8.17
N GLU A 27 23.69 15.93 7.99
CA GLU A 27 22.78 15.66 6.87
C GLU A 27 21.54 16.57 6.91
N ILE A 28 20.92 16.72 8.09
CA ILE A 28 19.75 17.61 8.26
C ILE A 28 20.10 19.07 7.95
N LYS A 29 21.30 19.54 8.33
CA LYS A 29 21.77 20.89 7.97
C LYS A 29 21.99 21.06 6.46
N LEU A 30 22.54 20.05 5.79
CA LEU A 30 22.73 20.07 4.32
C LEU A 30 21.39 20.16 3.56
N GLN A 31 20.32 19.56 4.11
CA GLN A 31 18.97 19.59 3.56
C GLN A 31 18.14 20.79 4.05
N GLY A 32 18.78 21.83 4.59
CA GLY A 32 18.13 23.09 5.01
C GLY A 32 17.47 23.08 6.39
N GLY A 33 17.58 21.99 7.14
CA GLY A 33 17.16 21.90 8.53
C GLY A 33 18.14 22.55 9.51
N ASN A 34 17.77 22.59 10.79
CA ASN A 34 18.60 23.17 11.85
C ASN A 34 19.02 22.14 12.91
N GLU A 35 19.96 22.53 13.77
CA GLU A 35 20.51 21.61 14.78
C GLU A 35 19.52 21.27 15.90
N ALA A 36 18.51 22.12 16.14
CA ALA A 36 17.43 21.81 17.09
C ALA A 36 16.54 20.69 16.55
N LEU A 37 16.21 20.72 15.25
CA LEU A 37 15.46 19.66 14.57
C LEU A 37 16.23 18.33 14.59
N ALA A 38 17.55 18.36 14.39
CA ALA A 38 18.38 17.16 14.45
C ALA A 38 18.38 16.46 15.81
N LYS A 39 18.25 17.22 16.92
CA LYS A 39 18.19 16.66 18.29
C LYS A 39 16.91 15.85 18.55
N ASN A 40 15.88 15.99 17.71
CA ASN A 40 14.64 15.21 17.82
C ASN A 40 14.77 13.78 17.25
N TYR A 41 15.86 13.45 16.55
CA TYR A 41 16.02 12.16 15.87
C TYR A 41 17.20 11.35 16.40
N ALA A 42 16.89 10.20 17.01
CA ALA A 42 17.88 9.30 17.58
C ALA A 42 18.77 8.58 16.53
N SER A 43 18.40 8.60 15.24
CA SER A 43 19.18 7.98 14.15
C SER A 43 18.82 8.55 12.78
N GLU A 44 19.72 8.33 11.80
CA GLU A 44 19.48 8.69 10.39
C GLU A 44 18.22 7.99 9.86
N LYS A 45 18.03 6.71 10.19
CA LYS A 45 16.83 5.95 9.80
C LYS A 45 15.55 6.56 10.38
N ALA A 46 15.57 7.07 11.62
CA ALA A 46 14.42 7.76 12.20
C ALA A 46 14.13 9.09 11.50
N ALA A 47 15.16 9.88 11.16
CA ALA A 47 15.01 11.12 10.42
C ALA A 47 14.51 10.89 8.97
N LYS A 48 15.03 9.87 8.28
CA LYS A 48 14.52 9.40 6.97
C LYS A 48 13.07 8.89 7.06
N ARG A 49 12.72 8.19 8.14
CA ARG A 49 11.33 7.76 8.41
C ARG A 49 10.41 8.95 8.66
N ALA A 50 10.90 10.03 9.26
CA ALA A 50 10.15 11.26 9.44
C ALA A 50 10.07 12.14 8.18
N GLY A 51 10.94 11.91 7.18
CA GLY A 51 11.00 12.72 5.96
C GLY A 51 11.75 14.04 6.16
N VAL A 52 12.59 14.10 7.19
CA VAL A 52 13.49 15.23 7.48
C VAL A 52 14.87 15.03 6.84
N ILE A 53 15.18 13.79 6.47
CA ILE A 53 16.27 13.43 5.57
C ILE A 53 15.62 12.70 4.38
N GLU A 54 16.02 13.07 3.17
CA GLU A 54 15.59 12.38 1.95
C GLU A 54 15.91 10.89 1.97
N CYS A 55 15.01 10.09 1.42
CA CYS A 55 15.10 8.64 1.39
C CYS A 55 15.15 8.21 -0.09
N GLU A 56 16.34 7.90 -0.60
CA GLU A 56 16.58 7.62 -2.01
C GLU A 56 15.66 6.52 -2.55
N THR A 57 15.40 5.49 -1.74
CA THR A 57 14.48 4.40 -2.09
C THR A 57 13.05 4.90 -2.30
N CYS A 58 12.59 5.85 -1.46
CA CYS A 58 11.25 6.42 -1.56
C CYS A 58 11.15 7.53 -2.63
N ALA A 59 12.24 8.26 -2.87
CA ALA A 59 12.34 9.29 -3.91
C ALA A 59 12.39 8.67 -5.33
N ASN A 60 13.05 7.52 -5.49
CA ASN A 60 13.19 6.86 -6.79
C ASN A 60 12.14 5.77 -7.07
N ARG A 61 11.35 5.36 -6.06
CA ARG A 61 10.28 4.36 -6.22
C ARG A 61 9.25 4.81 -7.26
N LYS A 62 8.98 3.96 -8.24
CA LYS A 62 7.90 4.15 -9.21
C LYS A 62 6.82 3.08 -9.05
N TYR A 63 5.60 3.45 -9.38
CA TYR A 63 4.49 2.54 -9.60
C TYR A 63 4.20 2.44 -11.10
N GLN A 64 3.92 1.23 -11.58
CA GLN A 64 3.55 0.95 -12.96
C GLN A 64 2.52 -0.19 -12.95
N ASP A 65 1.47 -0.04 -13.75
CA ASP A 65 0.58 -1.14 -14.08
C ASP A 65 1.09 -1.92 -15.30
N GLY A 66 1.05 -3.24 -15.19
CA GLY A 66 1.45 -4.19 -16.23
C GLY A 66 0.29 -4.84 -16.98
N SER A 67 -0.96 -4.46 -16.73
CA SER A 67 -2.11 -4.99 -17.46
C SER A 67 -2.21 -4.46 -18.90
N ASP A 68 -3.01 -5.13 -19.73
CA ASP A 68 -3.36 -4.69 -21.09
C ASP A 68 -4.61 -3.78 -21.15
N GLU A 69 -5.25 -3.46 -20.01
CA GLU A 69 -6.50 -2.68 -19.96
C GLU A 69 -6.24 -1.16 -20.05
N ASN A 70 -7.17 -0.33 -20.50
CA ASN A 70 -6.95 1.13 -20.48
C ASN A 70 -7.20 1.71 -19.07
N VAL A 71 -6.12 1.97 -18.33
CA VAL A 71 -6.08 2.50 -16.96
C VAL A 71 -4.85 3.40 -16.76
N SER A 72 -4.79 4.11 -15.64
CA SER A 72 -3.65 4.93 -15.21
C SER A 72 -2.37 4.10 -14.95
N PHE A 73 -1.24 4.78 -14.77
CA PHE A 73 0.07 4.17 -14.45
C PHE A 73 0.68 3.19 -15.49
N LYS A 74 0.27 3.22 -16.76
CA LYS A 74 0.93 2.44 -17.84
C LYS A 74 2.42 2.71 -18.00
N SER A 75 2.83 3.95 -17.79
CA SER A 75 4.23 4.32 -17.64
C SER A 75 4.61 4.38 -16.16
N ALA A 76 5.82 3.94 -15.85
CA ALA A 76 6.35 4.00 -14.48
C ALA A 76 6.44 5.45 -13.98
N GLN A 77 5.61 5.80 -12.99
CA GLN A 77 5.53 7.14 -12.41
C GLN A 77 5.94 7.13 -10.93
N HIS A 78 6.58 8.21 -10.47
CA HIS A 78 6.86 8.37 -9.04
C HIS A 78 5.57 8.52 -8.24
N VAL A 79 5.52 7.84 -7.09
CA VAL A 79 4.45 7.95 -6.11
C VAL A 79 5.06 7.96 -4.72
N SER A 80 4.91 9.06 -3.99
CA SER A 80 5.42 9.17 -2.63
C SER A 80 4.75 8.13 -1.70
N PRO A 81 5.47 7.60 -0.68
CA PRO A 81 4.93 6.64 0.28
C PRO A 81 3.59 7.08 0.92
N GLU A 82 3.45 8.38 1.14
CA GLU A 82 2.30 9.03 1.77
C GLU A 82 1.09 9.07 0.83
N ALA A 83 1.31 9.33 -0.47
CA ALA A 83 0.25 9.34 -1.49
C ALA A 83 -0.09 7.95 -2.03
N ALA A 84 0.81 6.96 -1.86
CA ALA A 84 0.71 5.63 -2.46
C ALA A 84 -0.62 4.94 -2.20
N GLY A 85 -1.13 4.97 -0.96
CA GLY A 85 -2.39 4.31 -0.62
C GLY A 85 -3.61 4.89 -1.33
N ALA A 86 -3.67 6.22 -1.51
CA ALA A 86 -4.77 6.86 -2.24
C ALA A 86 -4.65 6.63 -3.75
N ARG A 87 -3.46 6.81 -4.33
CA ARG A 87 -3.23 6.70 -5.78
C ARG A 87 -3.39 5.28 -6.29
N VAL A 88 -2.84 4.28 -5.59
CA VAL A 88 -2.99 2.87 -5.97
C VAL A 88 -4.45 2.44 -5.84
N ARG A 89 -5.16 2.76 -4.74
CA ARG A 89 -6.59 2.40 -4.63
C ARG A 89 -7.47 3.06 -5.69
N GLY A 90 -7.18 4.31 -6.07
CA GLY A 90 -7.87 4.97 -7.18
C GLY A 90 -7.67 4.22 -8.50
N HIS A 91 -6.44 3.82 -8.78
CA HIS A 91 -6.07 3.03 -9.95
C HIS A 91 -6.71 1.64 -9.98
N GLU A 92 -6.68 0.87 -8.88
CA GLU A 92 -7.38 -0.43 -8.80
C GLU A 92 -8.89 -0.29 -9.05
N GLN A 93 -9.50 0.81 -8.63
CA GLN A 93 -10.91 1.09 -8.93
C GLN A 93 -11.18 1.31 -10.42
N GLU A 94 -10.19 1.74 -11.22
CA GLU A 94 -10.33 1.85 -12.68
C GLU A 94 -10.48 0.47 -13.34
N HIS A 95 -9.74 -0.54 -12.87
CA HIS A 95 -9.91 -1.93 -13.31
C HIS A 95 -11.31 -2.48 -12.96
N VAL A 96 -11.78 -2.20 -11.73
CA VAL A 96 -13.14 -2.57 -11.32
C VAL A 96 -14.18 -1.92 -12.24
N ASN A 97 -14.04 -0.63 -12.54
CA ASN A 97 -14.95 0.09 -13.43
C ASN A 97 -14.91 -0.49 -14.85
N ASN A 98 -13.72 -0.77 -15.39
CA ASN A 98 -13.54 -1.41 -16.69
C ASN A 98 -14.22 -2.78 -16.77
N ALA A 99 -14.22 -3.57 -15.70
CA ALA A 99 -14.93 -4.86 -15.65
C ALA A 99 -16.47 -4.70 -15.64
N TYR A 100 -17.01 -3.71 -14.93
CA TYR A 100 -18.44 -3.37 -15.02
C TYR A 100 -18.84 -2.91 -16.43
N ASP A 101 -18.00 -2.08 -17.05
CA ASP A 101 -18.18 -1.60 -18.42
C ASP A 101 -18.17 -2.74 -19.46
N LYS A 102 -17.22 -3.68 -19.33
CA LYS A 102 -17.14 -4.88 -20.18
C LYS A 102 -18.40 -5.74 -20.02
N ALA A 103 -18.78 -6.05 -18.78
CA ALA A 103 -19.99 -6.80 -18.47
C ALA A 103 -21.24 -6.15 -19.11
N ALA A 104 -21.41 -4.84 -18.96
CA ALA A 104 -22.54 -4.11 -19.53
C ALA A 104 -22.57 -4.13 -21.08
N LYS A 105 -21.41 -4.01 -21.74
CA LYS A 105 -21.29 -4.01 -23.21
C LYS A 105 -21.54 -5.39 -23.84
N GLU A 106 -21.10 -6.44 -23.16
CA GLU A 106 -21.15 -7.83 -23.66
C GLU A 106 -22.34 -8.63 -23.10
N GLY A 107 -23.25 -7.99 -22.35
CA GLY A 107 -24.43 -8.62 -21.75
C GLY A 107 -24.13 -9.55 -20.57
N GLY A 108 -22.93 -9.48 -20.01
CA GLY A 108 -22.52 -10.20 -18.80
C GLY A 108 -22.94 -9.48 -17.51
N LYS A 109 -22.76 -10.17 -16.38
CA LYS A 109 -22.97 -9.62 -15.03
C LYS A 109 -21.73 -9.86 -14.18
N VAL A 110 -21.17 -8.78 -13.62
CA VAL A 110 -20.12 -8.90 -12.60
C VAL A 110 -20.70 -9.61 -11.37
N ILE A 111 -20.14 -10.77 -11.03
CA ILE A 111 -20.52 -11.57 -9.85
C ILE A 111 -19.52 -11.37 -8.70
N ASN A 112 -18.28 -10.98 -9.01
CA ASN A 112 -17.29 -10.56 -8.03
C ASN A 112 -16.42 -9.45 -8.63
N ALA A 113 -16.14 -8.42 -7.83
CA ALA A 113 -15.06 -7.49 -8.06
C ALA A 113 -14.42 -7.20 -6.70
N SER A 114 -13.12 -7.43 -6.59
CA SER A 114 -12.38 -7.28 -5.34
C SER A 114 -10.99 -6.70 -5.60
N VAL A 115 -10.54 -5.86 -4.67
CA VAL A 115 -9.24 -5.18 -4.74
C VAL A 115 -8.41 -5.61 -3.54
N ALA A 116 -7.29 -6.29 -3.80
CA ALA A 116 -6.25 -6.54 -2.81
C ALA A 116 -5.24 -5.39 -2.86
N ILE A 117 -4.84 -4.87 -1.69
CA ILE A 117 -3.81 -3.82 -1.59
C ILE A 117 -2.60 -4.39 -0.87
N HIS A 118 -1.47 -4.38 -1.56
CA HIS A 118 -0.20 -4.89 -1.08
C HIS A 118 0.55 -3.79 -0.35
N THR A 119 1.21 -4.15 0.74
CA THR A 119 2.10 -3.23 1.48
C THR A 119 3.49 -3.82 1.58
N ALA A 120 4.50 -2.95 1.66
CA ALA A 120 5.87 -3.32 1.90
C ALA A 120 6.54 -2.32 2.84
N ILE A 121 7.69 -2.73 3.39
CA ILE A 121 8.53 -1.90 4.25
C ILE A 121 9.73 -1.43 3.44
N CYS A 122 10.04 -0.13 3.48
CA CYS A 122 11.23 0.41 2.85
C CYS A 122 12.49 -0.08 3.58
N PRO A 123 13.45 -0.75 2.92
CA PRO A 123 14.66 -1.27 3.59
C PRO A 123 15.50 -0.16 4.22
N GLU A 124 15.59 1.00 3.55
CA GLU A 124 16.31 2.18 3.99
C GLU A 124 15.65 2.81 5.23
N CYS A 125 14.52 3.51 5.07
CA CYS A 125 13.89 4.29 6.14
C CYS A 125 12.97 3.48 7.07
N GLY A 126 12.56 2.27 6.71
CA GLY A 126 11.62 1.46 7.51
C GLY A 126 10.18 2.00 7.54
N ARG A 127 9.80 2.87 6.59
CA ARG A 127 8.40 3.25 6.36
C ARG A 127 7.63 2.06 5.78
N THR A 128 6.45 1.77 6.31
CA THR A 128 5.44 0.95 5.61
C THR A 128 4.77 1.81 4.55
N TYR A 129 4.61 1.28 3.34
CA TYR A 129 3.97 1.96 2.22
C TYR A 129 3.16 0.96 1.37
N VAL A 130 2.26 1.46 0.52
CA VAL A 130 1.51 0.61 -0.42
C VAL A 130 2.38 0.26 -1.64
N SER A 131 2.69 -1.03 -1.80
CA SER A 131 3.60 -1.54 -2.82
C SER A 131 2.93 -1.76 -4.17
N GLY A 132 1.61 -1.91 -4.19
CA GLY A 132 0.76 -2.02 -5.37
C GLY A 132 -0.61 -2.55 -5.00
N GLY A 133 -1.44 -2.81 -6.00
CA GLY A 133 -2.70 -3.53 -5.80
C GLY A 133 -2.80 -4.74 -6.72
N THR A 134 -3.92 -5.45 -6.59
CA THR A 134 -4.35 -6.44 -7.56
C THR A 134 -5.86 -6.48 -7.54
N THR A 135 -6.46 -6.13 -8.67
CA THR A 135 -7.90 -6.23 -8.89
C THR A 135 -8.25 -7.59 -9.47
N THR A 136 -9.14 -8.32 -8.79
CA THR A 136 -9.72 -9.58 -9.29
C THR A 136 -11.19 -9.34 -9.59
N THR A 137 -11.61 -9.63 -10.83
CA THR A 137 -13.01 -9.55 -11.23
C THR A 137 -13.47 -10.85 -11.86
N GLN A 138 -14.75 -11.15 -11.72
CA GLN A 138 -15.42 -12.30 -12.31
C GLN A 138 -16.73 -11.82 -12.93
N ILE A 139 -16.85 -12.00 -14.24
CA ILE A 139 -18.04 -11.69 -15.03
C ILE A 139 -18.66 -13.03 -15.42
N LYS A 140 -19.97 -13.18 -15.19
CA LYS A 140 -20.75 -14.32 -15.69
C LYS A 140 -21.55 -13.87 -16.90
N TYR A 141 -21.42 -14.58 -18.01
CA TYR A 141 -22.21 -14.33 -19.21
C TYR A 141 -23.41 -15.27 -19.28
N PRO A 142 -24.57 -14.81 -19.80
CA PRO A 142 -25.78 -15.63 -19.87
C PRO A 142 -25.64 -16.84 -20.82
N ASN A 143 -24.74 -16.75 -21.81
CA ASN A 143 -24.44 -17.80 -22.78
C ASN A 143 -23.18 -18.62 -22.44
N GLU A 144 -22.63 -18.52 -21.23
CA GLU A 144 -21.62 -19.48 -20.72
C GLU A 144 -22.25 -20.82 -20.36
N ASP A 145 -22.75 -21.50 -21.38
CA ASP A 145 -23.08 -22.92 -21.35
C ASP A 145 -21.80 -23.73 -21.22
N ASN A 146 -21.26 -23.81 -20.01
CA ASN A 146 -20.14 -24.69 -19.70
C ASN A 146 -20.51 -26.12 -20.14
N PRO A 147 -19.76 -26.77 -21.05
CA PRO A 147 -20.11 -28.09 -21.56
C PRO A 147 -20.25 -29.14 -20.45
N TYR A 148 -19.50 -29.02 -19.34
CA TYR A 148 -19.66 -29.89 -18.17
C TYR A 148 -21.02 -29.72 -17.45
N GLN A 149 -21.58 -28.51 -17.42
CA GLN A 149 -22.92 -28.27 -16.85
C GLN A 149 -23.99 -28.93 -17.74
N LYS A 150 -23.86 -28.82 -19.08
CA LYS A 150 -24.74 -29.50 -20.03
C LYS A 150 -24.65 -31.02 -19.91
N SER A 151 -23.44 -31.59 -19.92
CA SER A 151 -23.25 -33.04 -19.78
C SER A 151 -23.77 -33.58 -18.46
N ARG A 152 -23.55 -32.88 -17.34
CA ARG A 152 -24.09 -33.31 -16.04
C ARG A 152 -25.61 -33.19 -15.98
N LYS A 153 -26.18 -32.07 -16.45
CA LYS A 153 -27.63 -31.87 -16.45
C LYS A 153 -28.35 -32.89 -17.34
N ALA A 154 -27.81 -33.20 -18.53
CA ALA A 154 -28.35 -34.24 -19.41
C ALA A 154 -28.21 -35.66 -18.82
N ALA A 155 -27.13 -35.94 -18.08
CA ALA A 155 -26.97 -37.21 -17.37
C ALA A 155 -27.95 -37.34 -16.18
N ASP A 156 -28.11 -36.28 -15.38
CA ASP A 156 -29.06 -36.22 -14.27
C ASP A 156 -30.51 -36.33 -14.78
N GLU A 157 -30.85 -35.64 -15.88
CA GLU A 157 -32.16 -35.68 -16.53
C GLU A 157 -32.47 -37.07 -17.09
N GLY A 158 -31.48 -37.75 -17.69
CA GLY A 158 -31.59 -39.15 -18.09
C GLY A 158 -31.75 -40.14 -16.92
N ALA A 159 -31.12 -39.87 -15.77
CA ALA A 159 -31.28 -40.67 -14.56
C ALA A 159 -32.64 -40.47 -13.88
N LEU A 160 -33.18 -39.24 -13.91
CA LEU A 160 -34.49 -38.89 -13.35
C LEU A 160 -35.66 -39.37 -14.22
N ALA A 161 -35.48 -39.48 -15.54
CA ALA A 161 -36.53 -39.84 -16.50
C ALA A 161 -37.13 -41.26 -16.34
N GLY A 162 -36.59 -42.09 -15.44
CA GLY A 162 -37.15 -43.40 -15.06
C GLY A 162 -37.67 -43.50 -13.62
N MET A 163 -37.59 -42.43 -12.82
CA MET A 163 -37.93 -42.47 -11.39
C MET A 163 -39.42 -42.22 -11.15
N ASN A 164 -40.22 -43.31 -11.07
CA ASN A 164 -41.61 -43.23 -10.65
C ASN A 164 -41.70 -42.77 -9.18
N PHE A 165 -42.29 -41.60 -8.94
CA PHE A 165 -42.44 -41.01 -7.63
C PHE A 165 -43.79 -41.41 -7.01
N ASP A 166 -43.80 -42.48 -6.22
CA ASP A 166 -45.02 -43.03 -5.61
C ASP A 166 -45.32 -42.36 -4.26
N ALA A 167 -46.04 -41.23 -4.32
CA ALA A 167 -46.44 -40.46 -3.14
C ALA A 167 -47.81 -40.93 -2.62
N LYS A 168 -47.81 -41.86 -1.66
CA LYS A 168 -49.03 -42.16 -0.88
C LYS A 168 -49.43 -40.96 -0.01
N LEU A 169 -50.65 -40.47 -0.25
CA LEU A 169 -51.38 -39.49 0.55
C LEU A 169 -51.80 -40.07 1.92
#